data_AF-A0A8X7NE90-F1
#
_entry.id   AF-A0A8X7NE90-F1
#
_cell.length_a   1.000
_cell.length_b   1.000
_cell.length_c   1.000
_cell.angle_alpha   90.00
_cell.angle_beta   90.00
_cell.angle_gamma   90.00
#
_symmetry.space_group_name_H-M   'P 1'
#
loop_
_entity.id
_entity.type
_entity.pdbx_description
1 polymer ?
#
loop_
_entity_poly.entity_id
_entity_poly.type
_entity_poly.pdbx_seq_one_letter_code
_entity_poly.pdbx_strand_id
1 'polypeptide(L)'
;MAPSALATTTGLAYGGYTIQLPISGKYIGRADFETAIYAPKPIIVRETPYVWTVQPITTKSGKKQYNLIAGSAAAGRWTAQGEKVYSFVAPVDGQKTATSLILEQGTKKGSYYIKQANETVAGDIKSGGWYVHKTDEFSPVFAGGKSSSKAVAFRFVEQIAIEGPGGIARSDVPGPVQVEIV
;
A
#
# COMPACT_ATOMS: atom_id res chain seq x y z
N MET A 1 -2.63 -22.96 34.58
CA MET A 1 -2.92 -22.60 33.17
C MET A 1 -2.93 -21.08 33.08
N ALA A 2 -1.86 -20.48 32.56
CA ALA A 2 -1.85 -19.05 32.26
C ALA A 2 -2.79 -18.82 31.06
N PRO A 3 -3.59 -17.73 31.03
CA PRO A 3 -4.30 -17.37 29.82
C PRO A 3 -3.26 -17.07 28.75
N SER A 4 -3.20 -17.92 27.72
CA SER A 4 -2.43 -17.65 26.51
C SER A 4 -2.86 -16.28 26.00
N ALA A 5 -1.92 -15.34 26.02
CA ALA A 5 -2.08 -14.04 25.41
C ALA A 5 -2.63 -14.27 24.00
N LEU A 6 -3.79 -13.67 23.69
CA LEU A 6 -4.29 -13.62 22.34
C LEU A 6 -3.18 -13.04 21.46
N ALA A 7 -2.49 -13.90 20.72
CA ALA A 7 -1.71 -13.48 19.58
C ALA A 7 -2.74 -13.09 18.51
N THR A 8 -3.22 -11.85 18.60
CA THR A 8 -3.99 -11.19 17.56
C THR A 8 -3.05 -11.09 16.36
N THR A 9 -3.09 -12.09 15.48
CA THR A 9 -2.37 -12.11 14.20
C THR A 9 -3.03 -11.11 13.25
N THR A 10 -2.87 -9.83 13.55
CA THR A 10 -3.46 -8.71 12.81
C THR A 10 -2.63 -8.30 11.59
N GLY A 11 -1.69 -9.14 11.15
CA GLY A 11 -0.78 -8.75 10.08
C GLY A 11 -1.17 -9.32 8.73
N LEU A 12 -1.42 -8.44 7.76
CA LEU A 12 -1.58 -8.81 6.36
C LEU A 12 -0.41 -9.70 5.92
N ALA A 13 -0.72 -10.82 5.27
CA ALA A 13 0.28 -11.72 4.75
C ALA A 13 1.02 -11.09 3.57
N TYR A 14 2.21 -11.61 3.25
CA TYR A 14 2.87 -11.27 1.99
C TYR A 14 1.95 -11.62 0.83
N GLY A 15 1.76 -10.70 -0.12
CA GLY A 15 0.89 -10.96 -1.28
C GLY A 15 0.50 -9.71 -2.04
N GLY A 16 -0.29 -9.92 -3.10
CA GLY A 16 -0.91 -8.85 -3.89
C GLY A 16 -2.22 -8.38 -3.25
N TYR A 17 -2.43 -7.07 -3.14
CA TYR A 17 -3.65 -6.49 -2.59
C TYR A 17 -4.07 -5.27 -3.39
N THR A 18 -5.37 -5.07 -3.58
CA THR A 18 -5.89 -3.73 -3.87
C THR A 18 -6.13 -2.98 -2.56
N ILE A 19 -5.90 -1.67 -2.59
CA ILE A 19 -6.14 -0.80 -1.44
C ILE A 19 -7.28 0.15 -1.80
N GLN A 20 -8.39 0.04 -1.06
CA GLN A 20 -9.63 0.76 -1.31
C GLN A 20 -9.90 1.83 -0.26
N LEU A 21 -10.50 2.93 -0.69
CA LEU A 21 -11.15 3.93 0.15
C LEU A 21 -12.58 3.42 0.50
N PRO A 22 -12.87 3.03 1.74
CA PRO A 22 -14.16 2.42 2.08
C PRO A 22 -15.37 3.32 1.85
N ILE A 23 -15.17 4.65 1.86
CA ILE A 23 -16.24 5.64 1.71
C ILE A 23 -16.71 5.73 0.26
N SER A 24 -15.78 5.67 -0.70
CA SER A 24 -16.09 5.84 -2.13
C SER A 24 -16.00 4.55 -2.93
N GLY A 25 -15.43 3.47 -2.39
CA GLY A 25 -15.13 2.24 -3.12
C GLY A 25 -13.94 2.35 -4.09
N LYS A 26 -13.38 3.55 -4.27
CA LYS A 26 -12.25 3.83 -5.15
C LYS A 26 -10.95 3.28 -4.62
N TYR A 27 -9.94 3.23 -5.48
CA TYR A 27 -8.64 2.65 -5.18
C TYR A 27 -7.58 3.73 -4.98
N ILE A 28 -6.44 3.38 -4.38
CA ILE A 28 -5.23 4.19 -4.44
C ILE A 28 -4.14 3.48 -5.22
N GLY A 29 -3.33 4.22 -5.96
CA GLY A 29 -2.29 3.65 -6.82
C GLY A 29 -1.51 4.70 -7.59
N ARG A 30 -0.80 4.26 -8.62
CA ARG A 30 -0.16 5.15 -9.61
C ARG A 30 -1.06 5.34 -10.83
N ALA A 31 -0.80 6.35 -11.63
CA ALA A 31 -1.50 6.49 -12.90
C ALA A 31 -1.06 5.39 -13.90
N ASP A 32 -1.94 5.01 -14.83
CA ASP A 32 -1.63 3.99 -15.86
C ASP A 32 -0.55 4.47 -16.84
N PHE A 33 -0.54 5.78 -17.12
CA PHE A 33 0.41 6.41 -18.02
C PHE A 33 1.21 7.45 -17.26
N GLU A 34 2.51 7.20 -17.13
CA GLU A 34 3.45 8.13 -16.51
C GLU A 34 4.69 8.25 -17.38
N THR A 35 5.29 9.45 -17.39
CA THR A 35 6.53 9.68 -18.12
C THR A 35 7.63 8.72 -17.66
N ALA A 36 8.44 8.21 -18.60
CA ALA A 36 9.52 7.23 -18.36
C ALA A 36 10.74 7.77 -17.57
N ILE A 37 10.51 8.81 -16.76
CA ILE A 37 11.50 9.40 -15.87
C ILE A 37 11.55 8.56 -14.59
N TYR A 38 12.74 8.15 -14.17
CA TYR A 38 13.03 7.42 -12.92
C TYR A 38 12.80 8.25 -11.63
N ALA A 39 11.93 9.25 -11.69
CA ALA A 39 11.52 10.07 -10.57
C ALA A 39 10.38 9.38 -9.78
N PRO A 40 10.26 9.65 -8.46
CA PRO A 40 9.12 9.20 -7.68
C PRO A 40 7.81 9.76 -8.26
N LYS A 41 6.79 8.91 -8.30
CA LYS A 41 5.49 9.16 -8.91
C LYS A 41 4.41 9.24 -7.83
N PRO A 42 3.52 10.23 -7.89
CA PRO A 42 2.55 10.45 -6.83
C PRO A 42 1.60 9.25 -6.71
N ILE A 43 1.22 8.94 -5.48
CA ILE A 43 0.09 8.04 -5.24
C ILE A 43 -1.19 8.88 -5.29
N ILE A 44 -2.16 8.38 -6.04
CA ILE A 44 -3.41 9.06 -6.36
C ILE A 44 -4.60 8.16 -6.10
N VAL A 45 -5.78 8.77 -5.98
CA VAL A 45 -7.07 8.08 -6.06
C VAL A 45 -7.34 7.66 -7.50
N ARG A 46 -7.90 6.46 -7.68
CA ARG A 46 -8.18 5.84 -8.97
C ARG A 46 -9.57 5.22 -8.99
N GLU A 47 -10.21 5.26 -10.17
CA GLU A 47 -11.44 4.49 -10.40
C GLU A 47 -11.13 3.00 -10.64
N THR A 48 -9.98 2.70 -11.23
CA THR A 48 -9.58 1.33 -11.57
C THR A 48 -8.74 0.67 -10.46
N PRO A 49 -8.87 -0.65 -10.27
CA PRO A 49 -8.05 -1.41 -9.33
C PRO A 49 -6.56 -1.22 -9.58
N TYR A 50 -5.81 -0.99 -8.50
CA TYR A 50 -4.35 -0.98 -8.50
C TYR A 50 -3.84 -1.98 -7.47
N VAL A 51 -2.97 -2.88 -7.89
CA VAL A 51 -2.39 -3.88 -7.03
C VAL A 51 -1.09 -3.38 -6.43
N TRP A 52 -0.99 -3.62 -5.13
CA TRP A 52 0.16 -3.37 -4.30
C TRP A 52 0.71 -4.70 -3.83
N THR A 53 2.03 -4.83 -3.81
CA THR A 53 2.67 -5.92 -3.09
C THR A 53 2.83 -5.50 -1.63
N VAL A 54 2.16 -6.22 -0.72
CA VAL A 54 2.32 -6.06 0.73
C VAL A 54 3.45 -6.98 1.19
N GLN A 55 4.43 -6.44 1.89
CA GLN A 55 5.56 -7.20 2.43
C GLN A 55 5.70 -6.96 3.94
N PRO A 56 5.32 -7.92 4.80
CA PRO A 56 5.54 -7.80 6.23
C PRO A 56 7.04 -7.89 6.56
N ILE A 57 7.49 -7.04 7.48
CA ILE A 57 8.87 -6.96 7.98
C ILE A 57 8.82 -7.17 9.49
N THR A 58 9.53 -8.20 9.97
CA THR A 58 9.75 -8.38 11.42
C THR A 58 11.01 -7.64 11.82
N THR A 59 10.85 -6.59 12.63
CA THR A 59 12.00 -5.85 13.15
C THR A 59 12.76 -6.66 14.21
N LYS A 60 14.00 -6.26 14.53
CA LYS A 60 14.80 -6.88 15.60
C LYS A 60 14.10 -6.88 16.97
N SER A 61 13.19 -5.95 17.21
CA SER A 61 12.38 -5.85 18.43
C SER A 61 11.06 -6.64 18.37
N GLY A 62 10.86 -7.45 17.33
CA GLY A 62 9.64 -8.24 17.13
C GLY A 62 8.42 -7.43 16.66
N LYS A 63 8.53 -6.10 16.49
CA LYS A 63 7.44 -5.27 15.94
C LYS A 63 7.25 -5.58 14.47
N LYS A 64 6.00 -5.83 14.06
CA LYS A 64 5.60 -5.98 12.65
C LYS A 64 5.51 -4.62 11.99
N GLN A 65 6.31 -4.44 10.96
CA GLN A 65 6.25 -3.32 10.02
C GLN A 65 5.86 -3.87 8.64
N TYR A 66 5.59 -2.98 7.69
CA TYR A 66 5.22 -3.34 6.33
C TYR A 66 5.97 -2.50 5.32
N ASN A 67 6.20 -3.07 4.14
CA ASN A 67 6.49 -2.31 2.94
C ASN A 67 5.31 -2.48 1.97
N LEU A 68 4.87 -1.38 1.38
CA LEU A 68 3.85 -1.38 0.33
C LEU A 68 4.55 -0.98 -0.97
N ILE A 69 4.62 -1.91 -1.91
CA ILE A 69 5.25 -1.67 -3.21
C ILE A 69 4.16 -1.48 -4.25
N ALA A 70 4.20 -0.34 -4.95
CA ALA A 70 3.22 -0.01 -5.97
C ALA A 70 3.43 -0.88 -7.21
N GLY A 71 2.46 -1.75 -7.50
CA GLY A 71 2.51 -2.70 -8.59
C GLY A 71 3.25 -3.97 -8.24
N SER A 72 4.34 -4.24 -8.94
CA SER A 72 5.10 -5.49 -8.81
C SER A 72 6.19 -5.40 -7.73
N ALA A 73 6.65 -6.54 -7.23
CA ALA A 73 7.82 -6.61 -6.34
C ALA A 73 9.12 -6.05 -6.96
N ALA A 74 9.16 -5.88 -8.29
CA ALA A 74 10.27 -5.26 -9.01
C ALA A 74 10.23 -3.72 -9.01
N ALA A 75 9.16 -3.08 -8.49
CA ALA A 75 9.12 -1.63 -8.32
C ALA A 75 9.92 -1.18 -7.10
N GLY A 76 10.32 0.11 -7.10
CA GLY A 76 11.05 0.70 -5.98
C GLY A 76 10.16 0.95 -4.77
N ARG A 77 10.79 1.23 -3.62
CA ARG A 77 10.07 1.49 -2.37
C ARG A 77 9.36 2.84 -2.42
N TRP A 78 8.22 2.95 -1.76
CA TRP A 78 7.51 4.22 -1.62
C TRP A 78 8.28 5.22 -0.72
N THR A 79 7.95 6.50 -0.81
CA THR A 79 8.50 7.57 0.05
C THR A 79 7.45 8.65 0.33
N ALA A 80 7.60 9.38 1.43
CA ALA A 80 6.88 10.63 1.65
C ALA A 80 7.86 11.80 1.40
N GLN A 81 7.47 12.74 0.54
CA GLN A 81 8.22 13.99 0.33
C GLN A 81 7.30 15.17 0.64
N GLY A 82 7.61 15.88 1.72
CA GLY A 82 6.64 16.77 2.36
C GLY A 82 5.43 15.97 2.85
N GLU A 83 4.23 16.45 2.55
CA GLU A 83 2.99 15.75 2.90
C GLU A 83 2.53 14.74 1.84
N LYS A 84 3.16 14.66 0.67
CA LYS A 84 2.69 13.80 -0.43
C LYS A 84 3.35 12.42 -0.41
N VAL A 85 2.58 11.40 -0.77
CA VAL A 85 3.05 10.02 -0.90
C VAL A 85 3.45 9.75 -2.34
N TYR A 86 4.62 9.15 -2.54
CA TYR A 86 5.13 8.78 -3.84
C TYR A 86 5.65 7.34 -3.87
N SER A 87 5.74 6.76 -5.05
CA SER A 87 6.33 5.45 -5.30
C SER A 87 7.22 5.47 -6.53
N PHE A 88 8.18 4.54 -6.59
CA PHE A 88 9.17 4.51 -7.66
C PHE A 88 8.85 3.38 -8.64
N VAL A 89 9.09 3.65 -9.93
CA VAL A 89 8.95 2.67 -11.03
C VAL A 89 9.88 1.47 -10.91
N ALA A 90 11.05 1.67 -10.33
CA ALA A 90 12.11 0.69 -10.20
C ALA A 90 12.93 1.00 -8.92
N PRO A 91 13.72 0.04 -8.41
CA PRO A 91 14.62 0.29 -7.30
C PRO A 91 15.64 1.36 -7.68
N VAL A 92 15.92 2.30 -6.78
CA VAL A 92 16.92 3.36 -6.98
C VAL A 92 17.98 3.24 -5.89
N ASP A 93 19.25 3.32 -6.30
CA ASP A 93 20.39 3.29 -5.37
C ASP A 93 20.29 4.43 -4.35
N GLY A 94 20.62 4.13 -3.10
CA GLY A 94 20.51 5.09 -2.00
C GLY A 94 19.17 5.08 -1.25
N GLN A 95 18.16 4.31 -1.69
CA GLN A 95 16.95 4.01 -0.90
C GLN A 95 17.20 3.05 0.29
N LYS A 96 18.30 3.26 1.03
CA LYS A 96 18.69 2.41 2.16
C LYS A 96 17.67 2.43 3.30
N THR A 97 16.96 3.53 3.47
CA THR A 97 15.83 3.65 4.39
C THR A 97 14.54 3.69 3.58
N ALA A 98 13.97 2.52 3.30
CA ALA A 98 12.53 2.45 3.09
C ALA A 98 11.89 3.07 4.33
N THR A 99 10.94 3.98 4.17
CA THR A 99 10.05 4.27 5.28
C THR A 99 9.21 3.02 5.46
N SER A 100 9.57 2.18 6.43
CA SER A 100 8.70 1.10 6.83
C SER A 100 7.36 1.70 7.26
N LEU A 101 6.28 0.96 7.07
CA LEU A 101 4.94 1.34 7.46
C LEU A 101 4.50 0.56 8.69
N ILE A 102 3.56 1.14 9.42
CA ILE A 102 2.72 0.45 10.38
C ILE A 102 1.31 0.41 9.77
N LEU A 103 0.72 -0.78 9.71
CA LEU A 103 -0.68 -0.96 9.37
C LEU A 103 -1.44 -1.15 10.67
N GLU A 104 -2.07 -0.08 11.15
CA GLU A 104 -2.83 -0.10 12.40
C GLU A 104 -4.29 -0.40 12.10
N GLN A 105 -4.81 -1.50 12.67
CA GLN A 105 -6.17 -1.94 12.39
C GLN A 105 -7.18 -0.94 12.94
N GLY A 106 -8.07 -0.45 12.06
CA GLY A 106 -9.18 0.42 12.42
C GLY A 106 -10.28 -0.28 13.22
N THR A 107 -11.28 0.50 13.64
CA THR A 107 -12.44 -0.01 14.40
C THR A 107 -13.30 -1.00 13.61
N LYS A 108 -13.26 -0.94 12.28
CA LYS A 108 -13.90 -1.92 11.39
C LYS A 108 -12.91 -3.03 11.03
N LYS A 109 -13.32 -4.29 11.16
CA LYS A 109 -12.51 -5.46 10.76
C LYS A 109 -12.07 -5.33 9.30
N GLY A 110 -10.78 -5.56 9.03
CA GLY A 110 -10.21 -5.45 7.68
C GLY A 110 -9.98 -4.02 7.19
N SER A 111 -10.18 -3.01 8.04
CA SER A 111 -9.77 -1.63 7.78
C SER A 111 -8.46 -1.31 8.49
N TYR A 112 -7.59 -0.55 7.85
CA TYR A 112 -6.26 -0.23 8.35
C TYR A 112 -5.90 1.23 8.09
N TYR A 113 -5.26 1.88 9.06
CA TYR A 113 -4.59 3.15 8.86
C TYR A 113 -3.14 2.87 8.47
N ILE A 114 -2.69 3.51 7.39
CA ILE A 114 -1.33 3.36 6.87
C ILE A 114 -0.48 4.49 7.47
N LYS A 115 0.47 4.15 8.35
CA LYS A 115 1.31 5.11 9.09
C LYS A 115 2.78 4.92 8.79
N GLN A 116 3.57 5.99 8.81
CA GLN A 116 5.03 5.88 8.72
C GLN A 116 5.60 5.31 10.03
N ALA A 117 6.51 4.34 9.95
CA ALA A 117 7.05 3.68 11.14
C ALA A 117 8.14 4.49 11.88
N ASN A 118 8.70 5.52 11.25
CA ASN A 118 9.68 6.44 11.83
C ASN A 118 9.02 7.56 12.66
N GLU A 119 7.72 7.81 12.49
CA GLU A 119 6.98 8.73 13.33
C GLU A 119 6.76 8.07 14.69
N THR A 120 7.25 8.70 15.75
CA THR A 120 7.15 8.20 17.12
C THR A 120 5.71 7.80 17.40
N VAL A 121 5.48 6.50 17.65
CA VAL A 121 4.17 5.87 17.90
C VAL A 121 3.58 6.39 19.22
N ALA A 122 3.19 7.65 19.23
CA ALA A 122 2.58 8.35 20.35
C ALA A 122 1.52 9.29 19.78
N GLY A 123 0.28 8.80 19.74
CA GLY A 123 -0.89 9.50 19.24
C GLY A 123 -2.07 8.55 19.03
N ASP A 124 -3.24 9.11 18.76
CA ASP A 124 -4.45 8.37 18.40
C ASP A 124 -4.23 7.48 17.14
N ILE A 125 -5.11 6.51 16.92
CA ILE A 125 -5.09 5.56 15.80
C ILE A 125 -5.06 6.24 14.43
N LYS A 126 -5.48 7.51 14.33
CA LYS A 126 -5.44 8.33 13.11
C LYS A 126 -4.16 9.18 12.96
N SER A 127 -3.38 9.35 14.01
CA SER A 127 -2.22 10.25 13.97
C SER A 127 -1.12 9.71 13.04
N GLY A 128 -0.55 10.57 12.18
CA GLY A 128 0.52 10.19 11.24
C GLY A 128 0.06 9.28 10.08
N GLY A 129 -1.26 9.07 9.96
CA GLY A 129 -1.84 8.19 8.96
C GLY A 129 -2.01 8.86 7.60
N TRP A 130 -2.05 8.05 6.54
CA TRP A 130 -2.35 8.52 5.20
C TRP A 130 -3.80 9.04 5.09
N TYR A 131 -3.99 10.05 4.25
CA TYR A 131 -5.28 10.67 4.01
C TYR A 131 -5.43 11.16 2.58
N VAL A 132 -6.67 11.46 2.19
CA VAL A 132 -7.03 12.10 0.93
C VAL A 132 -7.94 13.29 1.22
N HIS A 133 -7.75 14.41 0.53
CA HIS A 133 -8.62 15.59 0.68
C HIS A 133 -9.93 15.45 -0.09
N LYS A 134 -9.88 14.78 -1.24
CA LYS A 134 -11.00 14.52 -2.14
C LYS A 134 -10.89 13.07 -2.62
N THR A 135 -12.02 12.51 -3.03
CA THR A 135 -12.06 11.15 -3.59
C THR A 135 -12.23 11.16 -5.10
N ASP A 136 -12.06 12.30 -5.77
CA ASP A 136 -12.06 12.37 -7.24
C ASP A 136 -10.84 11.65 -7.81
N GLU A 137 -10.96 11.07 -9.01
CA GLU A 137 -9.82 10.46 -9.69
C GLU A 137 -8.65 11.45 -9.80
N PHE A 138 -7.42 10.95 -9.68
CA PHE A 138 -6.18 11.73 -9.65
C PHE A 138 -5.98 12.60 -8.40
N SER A 139 -6.88 12.57 -7.42
CA SER A 139 -6.67 13.24 -6.14
C SER A 139 -5.44 12.65 -5.43
N PRO A 140 -4.48 13.48 -4.97
CA PRO A 140 -3.27 12.98 -4.33
C PRO A 140 -3.56 12.34 -2.96
N VAL A 141 -2.78 11.30 -2.65
CA VAL A 141 -2.69 10.72 -1.30
C VAL A 141 -1.56 11.41 -0.54
N PHE A 142 -1.87 11.76 0.71
CA PHE A 142 -0.96 12.48 1.59
C PHE A 142 -0.59 11.62 2.80
N ALA A 143 0.62 11.78 3.30
CA ALA A 143 1.02 11.29 4.61
C ALA A 143 0.73 12.38 5.65
N GLY A 144 -0.13 12.08 6.62
CA GLY A 144 -0.39 12.97 7.74
C GLY A 144 0.85 13.13 8.62
N GLY A 145 1.05 14.31 9.19
CA GLY A 145 2.03 14.49 10.26
C GLY A 145 1.53 13.97 11.61
N LYS A 146 2.43 13.91 12.58
CA LYS A 146 2.23 13.41 13.97
C LYS A 146 1.09 14.04 14.78
N SER A 147 0.49 15.15 14.34
CA SER A 147 -0.66 15.80 14.99
C SER A 147 -1.93 15.80 14.12
N SER A 148 -1.87 15.27 12.90
CA SER A 148 -3.00 15.25 11.98
C SER A 148 -3.97 14.12 12.34
N SER A 149 -5.23 14.45 12.59
CA SER A 149 -6.33 13.48 12.76
C SER A 149 -7.09 13.20 11.46
N LYS A 150 -6.57 13.67 10.32
CA LYS A 150 -7.22 13.56 8.99
C LYS A 150 -7.12 12.18 8.36
N ALA A 151 -6.40 11.24 8.97
CA ALA A 151 -6.21 9.92 8.41
C ALA A 151 -7.53 9.21 8.14
N VAL A 152 -7.57 8.51 7.01
CA VAL A 152 -8.70 7.67 6.62
C VAL A 152 -8.31 6.21 6.76
N ALA A 153 -9.29 5.38 7.10
CA ALA A 153 -9.07 3.94 7.09
C ALA A 153 -9.14 3.42 5.65
N PHE A 154 -8.22 2.54 5.28
CA PHE A 154 -8.17 1.86 4.00
C PHE A 154 -8.59 0.40 4.16
N ARG A 155 -9.23 -0.18 3.15
CA ARG A 155 -9.52 -1.61 3.09
C ARG A 155 -8.50 -2.28 2.19
N PHE A 156 -7.90 -3.37 2.68
CA PHE A 156 -7.03 -4.23 1.89
C PHE A 156 -7.85 -5.42 1.39
N VAL A 157 -7.87 -5.61 0.07
CA VAL A 157 -8.56 -6.74 -0.56
C VAL A 157 -7.50 -7.58 -1.27
N GLU A 158 -7.29 -8.79 -0.78
CA GLU A 158 -6.35 -9.74 -1.34
C GLU A 158 -6.66 -10.00 -2.82
N GLN A 159 -5.62 -10.08 -3.64
CA GLN A 159 -5.69 -10.43 -5.05
C GLN A 159 -4.76 -11.61 -5.30
N ILE A 160 -5.19 -12.51 -6.20
CA ILE A 160 -4.33 -13.59 -6.67
C ILE A 160 -3.12 -12.97 -7.40
N ALA A 161 -1.94 -13.57 -7.23
CA ALA A 161 -0.67 -13.05 -7.73
C ALA A 161 -0.74 -12.58 -9.19
N ILE A 162 -0.32 -11.34 -9.45
CA ILE A 162 -0.23 -10.81 -10.81
C ILE A 162 1.23 -10.78 -11.20
N GLU A 163 1.59 -11.60 -12.19
CA GLU A 163 2.83 -11.44 -12.93
C GLU A 163 2.64 -10.33 -13.96
N GLY A 164 3.27 -9.17 -13.76
CA GLY A 164 3.27 -8.12 -14.78
C GLY A 164 3.84 -6.77 -14.31
N PRO A 165 4.56 -6.04 -15.18
CA PRO A 165 4.96 -4.67 -14.90
C PRO A 165 3.72 -3.76 -14.91
N GLY A 166 3.49 -3.03 -13.82
CA GLY A 166 2.48 -1.96 -13.77
C GLY A 166 1.39 -2.10 -12.70
N GLY A 167 1.23 -3.26 -12.05
CA GLY A 167 0.28 -3.37 -10.93
C GLY A 167 -1.20 -3.35 -11.31
N ILE A 168 -1.55 -3.55 -12.58
CA ILE A 168 -2.94 -3.67 -13.00
C ILE A 168 -3.36 -5.12 -12.77
N ALA A 169 -4.46 -5.35 -12.04
CA ALA A 169 -5.12 -6.65 -12.02
C ALA A 169 -5.62 -6.99 -13.42
N ARG A 170 -4.92 -7.87 -14.13
CA ARG A 170 -5.42 -8.43 -15.40
C ARG A 170 -6.52 -9.42 -15.02
N SER A 171 -7.78 -9.01 -15.18
CA SER A 171 -8.93 -9.89 -14.96
C SER A 171 -8.90 -11.07 -15.93
N ASP A 172 -8.41 -10.92 -17.16
CA ASP A 172 -8.62 -11.93 -18.20
C ASP A 172 -7.35 -12.13 -19.04
N VAL A 173 -6.59 -13.19 -18.76
CA VAL A 173 -5.68 -13.80 -19.73
C VAL A 173 -6.24 -15.19 -20.03
N PRO A 174 -6.83 -15.43 -21.21
CA PRO A 174 -7.06 -16.80 -21.65
C PRO A 174 -5.69 -17.49 -21.66
N GLY A 175 -5.60 -18.67 -21.02
CA GLY A 175 -4.39 -19.47 -21.00
C GLY A 175 -3.86 -19.73 -22.42
N PRO A 176 -2.60 -20.19 -22.56
CA PRO A 176 -2.00 -20.42 -23.86
C PRO A 176 -2.91 -21.32 -24.69
N VAL A 177 -3.39 -20.79 -25.82
CA VAL A 177 -4.09 -21.57 -26.83
C VAL A 177 -3.11 -22.64 -27.30
N GLN A 178 -3.34 -23.89 -26.92
CA GLN A 178 -2.72 -25.02 -27.60
C GLN A 178 -3.28 -25.03 -29.01
N VAL A 179 -2.49 -24.56 -29.97
CA VAL A 179 -2.76 -24.80 -31.38
C VAL A 179 -2.38 -26.27 -31.61
N GLU A 180 -3.38 -27.14 -31.62
CA GLU A 180 -3.23 -28.49 -32.14
C GLU A 180 -2.98 -28.34 -33.65
N ILE A 181 -1.75 -28.63 -34.08
CA ILE A 181 -1.43 -28.72 -35.51
C ILE A 181 -1.98 -30.07 -35.96
N VAL A 182 -3.05 -30.05 -36.76
CA VAL A 182 -3.58 -31.21 -37.49
C VAL A 182 -2.82 -31.40 -38.79
#